data_AF-A0A9D3B775-F1
#
_entry.id   AF-A0A9D3B775-F1
#
_cell.length_a   1.000
_cell.length_b   1.000
_cell.length_c   1.000
_cell.angle_alpha   90.00
_cell.angle_beta   90.00
_cell.angle_gamma   90.00
#
_symmetry.space_group_name_H-M   'P 1'
#
loop_
_entity.id
_entity.type
_entity.pdbx_description
1 polymer ?
#
loop_
_entity_poly.entity_id
_entity_poly.type
_entity_poly.pdbx_seq_one_letter_code
_entity_poly.pdbx_strand_id
1 'polypeptide(L)'
;MTNLNKNKLPLLLGTAFLAITIAYGGTVFASHSFELGTSAGTIPDNTHIRLNDITMQPGDIFPLYDSSPNYVSGHVLLKAPCEPVEEGDDTYQPTVALIAGHVDENLEHANMQLVPLFYINAISKTTEPSSCIWHAHIPDPLNGGAPRVTDIDLINLSDEAISFGDVDVVDINIQQVLGSIGTDQYHDGPVLGFGPGDHNPVYDLNDDDHMNDGLGHS
;
A
#
# COMPACT_ATOMS: atom_id res chain seq x y z
N MET A 1 21.73 -65.11 -38.24
CA MET A 1 20.49 -64.42 -37.83
C MET A 1 20.54 -64.21 -36.34
N THR A 2 20.82 -62.98 -35.93
CA THR A 2 21.01 -62.55 -34.53
C THR A 2 19.90 -61.56 -34.21
N ASN A 3 19.18 -61.78 -33.10
CA ASN A 3 18.29 -60.77 -32.53
C ASN A 3 18.72 -60.52 -31.08
N LEU A 4 19.31 -59.34 -30.87
CA LEU A 4 19.57 -58.70 -29.59
C LEU A 4 18.41 -57.73 -29.34
N ASN A 5 17.76 -57.87 -28.18
CA ASN A 5 16.70 -56.96 -27.73
C ASN A 5 17.28 -55.83 -26.85
N LYS A 6 16.64 -54.67 -26.97
CA LYS A 6 17.16 -53.32 -26.75
C LYS A 6 17.24 -52.84 -25.29
N ASN A 7 18.30 -52.08 -25.04
CA ASN A 7 18.44 -50.80 -24.31
C ASN A 7 17.72 -50.57 -22.96
N LYS A 8 18.53 -50.45 -21.90
CA LYS A 8 18.30 -49.51 -20.79
C LYS A 8 19.50 -48.56 -20.71
N LEU A 9 19.24 -47.27 -20.95
CA LEU A 9 20.21 -46.17 -20.89
C LEU A 9 20.41 -45.75 -19.41
N PRO A 10 21.63 -45.45 -18.96
CA PRO A 10 21.89 -45.05 -17.57
C PRO A 10 21.40 -43.61 -17.30
N LEU A 11 20.67 -43.45 -16.19
CA LEU A 11 20.28 -42.17 -15.61
C LEU A 11 21.53 -41.50 -15.00
N LEU A 12 22.07 -40.47 -15.66
CA LEU A 12 23.00 -39.53 -15.04
C LEU A 12 22.25 -38.74 -13.96
N LEU A 13 22.48 -39.08 -12.68
CA LEU A 13 22.20 -38.16 -11.58
C LEU A 13 23.25 -37.03 -11.62
N GLY A 14 22.95 -35.97 -12.35
CA GLY A 14 23.62 -34.69 -12.19
C GLY A 14 23.04 -33.99 -10.97
N THR A 15 23.79 -33.94 -9.87
CA THR A 15 23.49 -33.09 -8.71
C THR A 15 23.57 -31.62 -9.13
N ALA A 16 22.42 -31.01 -9.39
CA ALA A 16 22.29 -29.55 -9.42
C ALA A 16 22.30 -29.05 -7.97
N PHE A 17 23.42 -28.46 -7.55
CA PHE A 17 23.48 -27.66 -6.32
C PHE A 17 22.72 -26.36 -6.57
N LEU A 18 21.47 -26.30 -6.11
CA LEU A 18 20.72 -25.04 -6.02
C LEU A 18 21.24 -24.29 -4.78
N ALA A 19 22.22 -23.42 -4.97
CA ALA A 19 22.64 -22.49 -3.93
C ALA A 19 21.60 -21.37 -3.84
N ILE A 20 20.67 -21.47 -2.90
CA ILE A 20 19.82 -20.34 -2.51
C ILE A 20 20.67 -19.46 -1.60
N THR A 21 21.27 -18.42 -2.17
CA THR A 21 21.93 -17.37 -1.37
C THR A 21 20.83 -16.52 -0.76
N ILE A 22 20.50 -16.75 0.52
CA ILE A 22 19.64 -15.84 1.26
C ILE A 22 20.52 -14.70 1.79
N ALA A 23 20.49 -13.56 1.10
CA ALA A 23 21.10 -12.33 1.60
C ALA A 23 20.21 -11.74 2.70
N TYR A 24 20.37 -12.20 3.94
CA TYR A 24 19.81 -11.52 5.11
C TYR A 24 20.66 -10.27 5.42
N GLY A 25 20.37 -9.17 4.73
CA GLY A 25 20.63 -7.83 5.26
C GLY A 25 19.57 -7.53 6.31
N GLY A 26 19.76 -8.07 7.53
CA GLY A 26 18.79 -7.94 8.61
C GLY A 26 18.53 -6.47 8.94
N THR A 27 17.36 -5.98 8.55
CA THR A 27 16.79 -4.78 9.16
C THR A 27 15.78 -5.24 10.19
N VAL A 28 15.93 -4.71 11.40
CA VAL A 28 15.03 -4.97 12.50
C VAL A 28 13.86 -4.01 12.31
N PHE A 29 12.72 -4.53 11.90
CA PHE A 29 11.48 -3.77 11.79
C PHE A 29 10.68 -3.94 13.08
N ALA A 30 10.34 -2.82 13.72
CA ALA A 30 9.38 -2.81 14.81
C ALA A 30 7.99 -2.76 14.18
N SER A 31 7.30 -3.90 14.08
CA SER A 31 5.87 -3.93 13.76
C SER A 31 5.06 -3.71 15.05
N HIS A 32 4.22 -2.68 15.06
CA HIS A 32 3.32 -2.36 16.18
C HIS A 32 1.90 -2.91 15.92
N SER A 33 1.78 -4.20 15.58
CA SER A 33 0.49 -4.90 15.48
C SER A 33 -0.25 -5.07 16.82
N PHE A 34 0.10 -4.28 17.84
CA PHE A 34 -0.39 -4.40 19.23
C PHE A 34 -1.48 -3.38 19.62
N GLU A 35 -1.76 -2.35 18.81
CA GLU A 35 -2.74 -1.29 19.18
C GLU A 35 -4.20 -1.81 19.27
N LEU A 36 -4.48 -3.02 18.75
CA LEU A 36 -5.75 -3.72 18.96
C LEU A 36 -5.46 -5.03 19.68
N GLY A 37 -5.54 -4.98 21.02
CA GLY A 37 -5.43 -6.16 21.88
C GLY A 37 -6.21 -7.34 21.28
N THR A 38 -5.57 -8.51 21.22
CA THR A 38 -6.05 -9.73 20.55
C THR A 38 -7.53 -9.98 20.85
N SER A 39 -8.40 -9.60 19.91
CA SER A 39 -9.84 -9.91 19.96
C SER A 39 -10.12 -11.00 18.94
N ALA A 40 -11.06 -11.90 19.23
CA ALA A 40 -11.36 -13.00 18.33
C ALA A 40 -11.80 -12.45 16.96
N GLY A 41 -11.07 -12.82 15.89
CA GLY A 41 -11.32 -12.30 14.53
C GLY A 41 -10.21 -11.40 13.98
N THR A 42 -9.20 -11.03 14.78
CA THR A 42 -8.02 -10.31 14.29
C THR A 42 -6.98 -11.29 13.76
N ILE A 43 -6.62 -11.20 12.48
CA ILE A 43 -5.30 -11.63 12.03
C ILE A 43 -4.46 -10.35 12.03
N PRO A 44 -3.52 -10.16 12.98
CA PRO A 44 -2.51 -9.12 12.81
C PRO A 44 -1.64 -9.52 11.63
N ASP A 45 -2.02 -9.06 10.44
CA ASP A 45 -1.21 -9.16 9.24
C ASP A 45 -0.51 -7.82 9.04
N ASN A 46 0.81 -7.86 8.90
CA ASN A 46 1.61 -6.68 8.65
C ASN A 46 2.44 -6.95 7.40
N THR A 47 2.26 -6.09 6.41
CA THR A 47 3.02 -6.08 5.18
C THR A 47 3.93 -4.85 5.20
N HIS A 48 5.22 -5.11 5.09
CA HIS A 48 6.26 -4.08 5.03
C HIS A 48 6.97 -4.16 3.69
N ILE A 49 6.85 -3.11 2.87
CA ILE A 49 7.41 -3.06 1.53
C ILE A 49 8.37 -1.89 1.46
N ARG A 50 9.64 -2.20 1.21
CA ARG A 50 10.61 -1.17 0.83
C ARG A 50 10.36 -0.75 -0.60
N LEU A 51 10.37 0.56 -0.82
CA LEU A 51 10.16 1.15 -2.14
C LEU A 51 11.48 1.57 -2.79
N ASN A 52 12.62 1.39 -2.11
CA ASN A 52 13.93 1.76 -2.64
C ASN A 52 14.18 1.16 -4.04
N ASP A 53 14.79 1.96 -4.92
CA ASP A 53 15.11 1.62 -6.30
C ASP A 53 13.90 1.34 -7.21
N ILE A 54 12.67 1.61 -6.75
CA ILE A 54 11.48 1.58 -7.61
C ILE A 54 11.34 2.93 -8.31
N THR A 55 11.08 2.88 -9.61
CA THR A 55 10.65 4.04 -10.39
C THR A 55 9.31 3.73 -11.02
N MET A 56 8.28 4.51 -10.69
CA MET A 56 6.95 4.41 -11.30
C MET A 56 6.81 5.42 -12.43
N GLN A 57 6.53 4.95 -13.63
CA GLN A 57 6.15 5.79 -14.78
C GLN A 57 4.73 6.35 -14.59
N PRO A 58 4.36 7.42 -15.31
CA PRO A 58 2.98 7.92 -15.33
C PRO A 58 1.96 6.81 -15.61
N GLY A 59 0.97 6.66 -14.74
CA GLY A 59 -0.06 5.63 -14.81
C GLY A 59 0.34 4.24 -14.30
N ASP A 60 1.57 4.06 -13.84
CA ASP A 60 1.96 2.79 -13.21
C ASP A 60 1.17 2.57 -11.91
N ILE A 61 0.79 1.31 -11.69
CA ILE A 61 0.16 0.83 -10.46
C ILE A 61 1.11 -0.16 -9.82
N PHE A 62 1.36 0.00 -8.53
CA PHE A 62 2.20 -0.87 -7.73
C PHE A 62 1.36 -1.50 -6.61
N PRO A 63 0.96 -2.78 -6.76
CA PRO A 63 0.10 -3.43 -5.78
C PRO A 63 0.80 -3.64 -4.45
N LEU A 64 0.14 -3.29 -3.35
CA LEU A 64 0.70 -3.44 -2.00
C LEU A 64 0.07 -4.61 -1.25
N TYR A 65 -1.25 -4.77 -1.36
CA TYR A 65 -1.97 -5.77 -0.59
C TYR A 65 -3.27 -6.19 -1.27
N ASP A 66 -3.53 -7.50 -1.29
CA ASP A 66 -4.79 -8.09 -1.75
C ASP A 66 -5.27 -9.10 -0.69
N SER A 67 -6.42 -8.81 -0.10
CA SER A 67 -7.04 -9.62 0.95
C SER A 67 -8.21 -10.47 0.47
N SER A 68 -8.44 -10.50 -0.85
CA SER A 68 -9.54 -11.22 -1.46
C SER A 68 -9.61 -12.66 -0.96
N PRO A 69 -10.80 -13.14 -0.54
CA PRO A 69 -12.12 -12.52 -0.72
C PRO A 69 -12.61 -11.69 0.48
N ASN A 70 -11.73 -11.25 1.38
CA ASN A 70 -12.12 -10.60 2.64
C ASN A 70 -12.07 -9.08 2.52
N TYR A 71 -13.06 -8.40 3.08
CA TYR A 71 -12.99 -6.96 3.30
C TYR A 71 -12.21 -6.69 4.59
N VAL A 72 -11.30 -5.72 4.58
CA VAL A 72 -10.41 -5.44 5.70
C VAL A 72 -10.48 -3.99 6.16
N SER A 73 -10.11 -3.78 7.43
CA SER A 73 -9.65 -2.48 7.91
C SER A 73 -8.14 -2.52 8.18
N GLY A 74 -7.46 -1.40 7.98
CA GLY A 74 -6.04 -1.30 8.17
C GLY A 74 -5.55 0.08 8.60
N HIS A 75 -4.31 0.10 9.05
CA HIS A 75 -3.54 1.29 9.35
C HIS A 75 -2.29 1.29 8.47
N VAL A 76 -2.04 2.40 7.80
CA VAL A 76 -0.93 2.54 6.85
C VAL A 76 0.03 3.60 7.34
N LEU A 77 1.33 3.31 7.23
CA LEU A 77 2.40 4.29 7.27
C LEU A 77 3.03 4.35 5.88
N LEU A 78 3.01 5.51 5.26
CA LEU A 78 3.68 5.75 3.97
C LEU A 78 4.82 6.73 4.18
N LYS A 79 6.01 6.34 3.73
CA LYS A 79 7.13 7.25 3.51
C LYS A 79 7.50 7.24 2.05
N ALA A 80 7.30 8.36 1.39
CA ALA A 80 7.45 8.51 -0.06
C ALA A 80 7.86 9.93 -0.43
N PRO A 81 8.28 10.17 -1.68
CA PRO A 81 8.59 11.52 -2.14
C PRO A 81 7.40 12.46 -2.03
N CYS A 82 7.70 13.71 -1.71
CA CYS A 82 6.70 14.74 -1.45
C CYS A 82 6.99 16.05 -2.14
N GLU A 83 5.94 16.84 -2.27
CA GLU A 83 5.96 18.22 -2.70
C GLU A 83 5.03 19.05 -1.79
N PRO A 84 5.27 20.37 -1.66
CA PRO A 84 4.38 21.21 -0.86
C PRO A 84 2.99 21.26 -1.50
N VAL A 85 1.94 21.29 -0.68
CA VAL A 85 0.55 21.39 -1.17
C VAL A 85 0.33 22.71 -1.90
N GLU A 86 0.87 23.81 -1.37
CA GLU A 86 0.93 25.11 -2.02
C GLU A 86 2.32 25.74 -1.89
N GLU A 87 2.68 26.64 -2.81
CA GLU A 87 3.97 27.34 -2.75
C GLU A 87 4.08 28.17 -1.46
N GLY A 88 5.00 27.75 -0.57
CA GLY A 88 5.24 28.42 0.71
C GLY A 88 4.51 27.79 1.91
N ASP A 89 3.76 26.70 1.70
CA ASP A 89 3.15 25.89 2.74
C ASP A 89 4.21 24.97 3.42
N ASP A 90 3.98 24.60 4.68
CA ASP A 90 4.73 23.56 5.39
C ASP A 90 3.99 22.22 5.46
N THR A 91 2.79 22.14 4.87
CA THR A 91 2.07 20.90 4.56
C THR A 91 2.54 20.32 3.23
N TYR A 92 2.81 19.02 3.22
CA TYR A 92 3.31 18.30 2.06
C TYR A 92 2.39 17.15 1.66
N GLN A 93 2.20 16.97 0.35
CA GLN A 93 1.49 15.85 -0.25
C GLN A 93 2.45 14.86 -0.92
N PRO A 94 2.09 13.57 -1.00
CA PRO A 94 2.92 12.62 -1.71
C PRO A 94 2.82 12.84 -3.22
N THR A 95 3.93 12.63 -3.93
CA THR A 95 3.92 12.63 -5.39
C THR A 95 3.26 11.37 -5.95
N VAL A 96 3.19 10.29 -5.17
CA VAL A 96 2.49 9.04 -5.48
C VAL A 96 1.17 8.96 -4.71
N ALA A 97 0.11 8.48 -5.35
CA ALA A 97 -1.18 8.35 -4.71
C ALA A 97 -1.38 6.97 -4.07
N LEU A 98 -1.85 6.94 -2.83
CA LEU A 98 -2.34 5.72 -2.16
C LEU A 98 -3.82 5.52 -2.46
N ILE A 99 -4.18 4.39 -3.05
CA ILE A 99 -5.56 4.04 -3.34
C ILE A 99 -5.96 2.76 -2.61
N ALA A 100 -7.23 2.67 -2.24
CA ALA A 100 -7.79 1.47 -1.63
C ALA A 100 -9.24 1.26 -2.05
N GLY A 101 -9.67 0.02 -2.05
CA GLY A 101 -11.02 -0.35 -2.44
C GLY A 101 -11.11 -1.78 -2.90
N HIS A 102 -11.91 -2.02 -3.93
CA HIS A 102 -12.13 -3.33 -4.50
C HIS A 102 -12.00 -3.29 -6.02
N VAL A 103 -11.12 -4.13 -6.56
CA VAL A 103 -10.99 -4.37 -8.00
C VAL A 103 -11.74 -5.66 -8.36
N ASP A 104 -12.62 -5.58 -9.36
CA ASP A 104 -13.45 -6.72 -9.80
C ASP A 104 -13.54 -6.76 -11.32
N GLU A 105 -13.75 -7.96 -11.89
CA GLU A 105 -13.98 -8.13 -13.34
C GLU A 105 -15.27 -7.44 -13.83
N ASN A 106 -16.22 -7.19 -12.93
CA ASN A 106 -17.43 -6.43 -13.17
C ASN A 106 -17.27 -4.99 -12.68
N LEU A 107 -17.37 -4.03 -13.61
CA LEU A 107 -17.25 -2.61 -13.31
C LEU A 107 -18.30 -2.10 -12.31
N GLU A 108 -19.48 -2.72 -12.25
CA GLU A 108 -20.52 -2.38 -11.26
C GLU A 108 -20.13 -2.80 -9.83
N HIS A 109 -19.11 -3.64 -9.68
CA HIS A 109 -18.58 -4.12 -8.41
C HIS A 109 -17.21 -3.50 -8.08
N ALA A 110 -16.53 -2.89 -9.06
CA ALA A 110 -15.23 -2.25 -8.83
C ALA A 110 -15.38 -0.83 -8.22
N ASN A 111 -14.65 -0.55 -7.15
CA ASN A 111 -14.62 0.75 -6.51
C ASN A 111 -13.26 0.97 -5.81
N MET A 112 -12.40 1.79 -6.40
CA MET A 112 -11.14 2.25 -5.80
C MET A 112 -11.21 3.76 -5.56
N GLN A 113 -10.72 4.20 -4.41
CA GLN A 113 -10.71 5.61 -4.03
C GLN A 113 -9.35 6.03 -3.48
N LEU A 114 -9.06 7.32 -3.59
CA LEU A 114 -7.92 7.95 -2.92
C LEU A 114 -8.11 7.84 -1.40
N VAL A 115 -7.08 7.35 -0.72
CA VAL A 115 -7.06 7.23 0.74
C VAL A 115 -6.77 8.59 1.36
N PRO A 116 -7.57 9.07 2.34
CA PRO A 116 -7.20 10.22 3.16
C PRO A 116 -5.87 10.01 3.89
N LEU A 117 -4.95 10.97 3.76
CA LEU A 117 -3.63 10.91 4.38
C LEU A 117 -3.48 11.97 5.45
N PHE A 118 -2.85 11.60 6.56
CA PHE A 118 -2.54 12.49 7.65
C PHE A 118 -1.02 12.73 7.68
N TYR A 119 -0.62 13.94 7.33
CA TYR A 119 0.77 14.36 7.29
C TYR A 119 1.32 14.58 8.71
N ILE A 120 2.53 14.06 8.95
CA ILE A 120 3.20 14.18 10.24
C ILE A 120 4.42 15.09 10.12
N ASN A 121 4.19 16.41 10.14
CA ASN A 121 5.25 17.42 9.99
C ASN A 121 6.41 17.23 10.99
N ALA A 122 6.12 16.85 12.24
CA ALA A 122 7.13 16.71 13.29
C ALA A 122 8.25 15.69 12.95
N ILE A 123 7.97 14.67 12.14
CA ILE A 123 8.93 13.62 11.77
C ILE A 123 9.37 13.68 10.31
N SER A 124 8.59 14.34 9.44
CA SER A 124 8.97 14.60 8.04
C SER A 124 10.10 15.63 7.91
N LYS A 125 10.42 16.37 8.99
CA LYS A 125 11.54 17.32 9.12
C LYS A 125 12.91 16.62 9.14
N THR A 126 13.35 16.04 8.02
CA THR A 126 14.76 15.65 7.82
C THR A 126 15.39 16.42 6.67
N THR A 127 16.04 17.54 7.02
CA THR A 127 17.09 18.34 6.32
C THR A 127 17.03 18.67 4.83
N GLU A 128 16.37 17.92 3.96
CA GLU A 128 15.97 18.26 2.58
C GLU A 128 14.77 17.35 2.26
N PRO A 129 13.56 17.84 1.94
CA PRO A 129 12.38 16.99 1.81
C PRO A 129 12.46 16.21 0.50
N SER A 130 13.25 15.14 0.47
CA SER A 130 13.15 14.13 -0.60
C SER A 130 12.00 13.17 -0.33
N SER A 131 11.62 12.99 0.94
CA SER A 131 10.58 12.07 1.38
C SER A 131 9.88 12.59 2.64
N CYS A 132 8.56 12.46 2.68
CA CYS A 132 7.72 12.82 3.83
C CYS A 132 7.02 11.57 4.39
N ILE A 133 6.42 11.69 5.58
CA ILE A 133 5.72 10.60 6.25
C ILE A 133 4.25 10.98 6.44
N TRP A 134 3.36 10.06 6.05
CA TRP A 134 1.94 10.12 6.30
C TRP A 134 1.48 8.86 6.99
N HIS A 135 0.44 8.98 7.79
CA HIS A 135 -0.35 7.83 8.23
C HIS A 135 -1.73 7.85 7.59
N ALA A 136 -2.39 6.71 7.53
CA ALA A 136 -3.77 6.61 7.05
C ALA A 136 -4.54 5.49 7.75
N HIS A 137 -5.86 5.62 7.72
CA HIS A 137 -6.79 4.55 8.08
C HIS A 137 -7.55 4.13 6.83
N ILE A 138 -7.82 2.83 6.72
CA ILE A 138 -8.51 2.26 5.57
C ILE A 138 -9.60 1.31 6.11
N PRO A 139 -10.90 1.54 5.83
CA PRO A 139 -11.46 2.85 5.50
C PRO A 139 -11.19 3.88 6.60
N ASP A 140 -11.16 5.17 6.25
CA ASP A 140 -11.07 6.23 7.26
C ASP A 140 -12.46 6.49 7.87
N PRO A 141 -12.62 6.43 9.20
CA PRO A 141 -13.93 6.55 9.84
C PRO A 141 -14.49 7.97 9.85
N LEU A 142 -13.68 9.00 9.57
CA LEU A 142 -14.05 10.41 9.69
C LEU A 142 -14.10 11.13 8.34
N ASN A 143 -13.13 10.84 7.48
CA ASN A 143 -12.83 11.57 6.25
C ASN A 143 -13.20 10.78 4.99
N GLY A 144 -13.73 9.55 5.14
CA GLY A 144 -14.30 8.76 4.06
C GLY A 144 -13.32 7.76 3.42
N GLY A 145 -13.42 7.61 2.10
CA GLY A 145 -12.73 6.57 1.33
C GLY A 145 -13.62 5.37 0.99
N ALA A 146 -13.02 4.33 0.41
CA ALA A 146 -13.76 3.15 -0.02
C ALA A 146 -14.32 2.35 1.18
N PRO A 147 -15.63 2.09 1.24
CA PRO A 147 -16.27 1.51 2.42
C PRO A 147 -15.95 0.04 2.65
N ARG A 148 -15.54 -0.69 1.60
CA ARG A 148 -15.11 -2.09 1.69
C ARG A 148 -13.83 -2.22 0.86
N VAL A 149 -12.78 -2.72 1.48
CA VAL A 149 -11.44 -2.76 0.90
C VAL A 149 -10.95 -4.19 0.84
N THR A 150 -10.57 -4.63 -0.35
CA THR A 150 -9.80 -5.85 -0.60
C THR A 150 -8.40 -5.54 -1.10
N ASP A 151 -8.26 -4.45 -1.85
CA ASP A 151 -7.06 -4.05 -2.58
C ASP A 151 -6.53 -2.71 -2.06
N ILE A 152 -5.22 -2.62 -1.89
CA ILE A 152 -4.49 -1.41 -1.52
C ILE A 152 -3.28 -1.29 -2.44
N ASP A 153 -3.18 -0.18 -3.17
CA ASP A 153 -2.15 0.02 -4.19
C ASP A 153 -1.56 1.43 -4.12
N LEU A 154 -0.35 1.59 -4.67
CA LEU A 154 0.17 2.89 -5.08
C LEU A 154 -0.10 3.10 -6.57
N ILE A 155 -0.42 4.33 -6.96
CA ILE A 155 -0.59 4.73 -8.36
C ILE A 155 0.13 6.05 -8.62
N ASN A 156 0.88 6.11 -9.73
CA ASN A 156 1.45 7.38 -10.20
C ASN A 156 0.42 8.10 -11.08
N LEU A 157 -0.22 9.11 -10.52
CA LEU A 157 -1.20 9.95 -11.23
C LEU A 157 -0.55 11.18 -11.89
N SER A 158 0.74 11.45 -11.65
CA SER A 158 1.44 12.57 -12.26
C SER A 158 1.82 12.29 -13.71
N ASP A 159 2.27 13.32 -14.42
CA ASP A 159 2.85 13.22 -15.77
C ASP A 159 4.37 12.97 -15.76
N GLU A 160 4.98 12.87 -14.58
CA GLU A 160 6.40 12.61 -14.38
C GLU A 160 6.67 11.23 -13.79
N ALA A 161 7.88 10.72 -14.01
CA ALA A 161 8.31 9.48 -13.36
C ALA A 161 8.66 9.75 -11.89
N ILE A 162 8.11 8.95 -11.00
CA ILE A 162 8.39 9.04 -9.56
C ILE A 162 9.49 8.04 -9.22
N SER A 163 10.59 8.52 -8.64
CA SER A 163 11.65 7.66 -8.13
C SER A 163 11.63 7.67 -6.61
N PHE A 164 11.50 6.50 -6.02
CA PHE A 164 11.57 6.33 -4.58
C PHE A 164 13.03 6.33 -4.11
N GLY A 165 13.29 7.01 -3.00
CA GLY A 165 14.60 7.07 -2.34
C GLY A 165 14.93 5.81 -1.53
N ASP A 166 16.17 5.73 -1.07
CA ASP A 166 16.75 4.56 -0.37
C ASP A 166 16.01 4.15 0.93
N VAL A 167 15.21 5.05 1.48
CA VAL A 167 14.53 4.91 2.77
C VAL A 167 13.01 4.99 2.64
N ASP A 168 12.49 5.03 1.42
CA ASP A 168 11.06 5.04 1.16
C ASP A 168 10.46 3.65 1.37
N VAL A 169 9.28 3.65 1.95
CA VAL A 169 8.69 2.46 2.53
C VAL A 169 7.19 2.65 2.71
N VAL A 170 6.47 1.54 2.61
CA VAL A 170 5.08 1.47 3.04
C VAL A 170 4.91 0.30 4.00
N ASP A 171 4.22 0.57 5.11
CA ASP A 171 3.83 -0.42 6.11
C ASP A 171 2.31 -0.45 6.17
N ILE A 172 1.72 -1.62 5.96
CA ILE A 172 0.27 -1.85 6.03
C ILE A 172 0.04 -2.84 7.16
N ASN A 173 -0.73 -2.43 8.15
CA ASN A 173 -1.17 -3.28 9.24
C ASN A 173 -2.67 -3.51 9.14
N ILE A 174 -3.07 -4.75 8.83
CA ILE A 174 -4.46 -5.15 8.83
C ILE A 174 -4.93 -5.35 10.25
N GLN A 175 -5.93 -4.55 10.61
CA GLN A 175 -6.48 -4.47 11.94
C GLN A 175 -7.60 -5.50 12.13
N GLN A 176 -8.53 -5.59 11.17
CA GLN A 176 -9.72 -6.44 11.28
C GLN A 176 -10.18 -6.93 9.91
N VAL A 177 -10.83 -8.10 9.90
CA VAL A 177 -11.67 -8.53 8.77
C VAL A 177 -13.10 -8.03 9.02
N LEU A 178 -13.61 -7.23 8.10
CA LEU A 178 -14.92 -6.59 8.17
C LEU A 178 -16.03 -7.41 7.50
N GLY A 179 -15.68 -8.35 6.62
CA GLY A 179 -16.63 -9.17 5.88
C GLY A 179 -15.97 -9.95 4.75
N SER A 180 -16.77 -10.49 3.83
CA SER A 180 -16.26 -11.18 2.64
C SER A 180 -17.18 -11.02 1.44
N ILE A 181 -16.57 -10.91 0.25
CA ILE A 181 -17.22 -10.92 -1.06
C ILE A 181 -18.12 -12.16 -1.22
N GLY A 182 -17.74 -13.30 -0.65
CA GLY A 182 -18.50 -14.55 -0.76
C GLY A 182 -19.88 -14.50 -0.07
N THR A 183 -20.07 -13.57 0.88
CA THR A 183 -21.34 -13.41 1.62
C THR A 183 -22.07 -12.11 1.30
N ASP A 184 -21.34 -11.08 0.89
CA ASP A 184 -21.84 -9.74 0.60
C ASP A 184 -21.03 -9.18 -0.57
N GLN A 185 -21.51 -9.43 -1.78
CA GLN A 185 -20.85 -8.96 -2.99
C GLN A 185 -20.80 -7.42 -3.01
N TYR A 186 -19.76 -6.87 -3.60
CA TYR A 186 -19.63 -5.44 -3.74
C TYR A 186 -20.60 -4.94 -4.82
N HIS A 187 -21.46 -3.97 -4.50
CA HIS A 187 -22.43 -3.43 -5.46
C HIS A 187 -22.45 -1.89 -5.50
N ASP A 188 -21.54 -1.24 -4.78
CA ASP A 188 -21.46 0.23 -4.71
C ASP A 188 -20.53 0.80 -5.81
N GLY A 189 -20.35 0.04 -6.89
CA GLY A 189 -19.57 0.45 -8.05
C GLY A 189 -20.42 1.15 -9.13
N PRO A 190 -19.76 1.83 -10.08
CA PRO A 190 -18.33 2.07 -10.07
C PRO A 190 -17.99 3.27 -9.17
N VAL A 191 -16.84 3.23 -8.49
CA VAL A 191 -16.05 4.47 -8.35
C VAL A 191 -14.60 4.18 -8.67
N LEU A 192 -14.18 4.62 -9.86
CA LEU A 192 -12.79 4.76 -10.29
C LEU A 192 -12.71 6.21 -10.78
N GLY A 193 -12.35 7.10 -9.85
CA GLY A 193 -12.55 8.55 -9.96
C GLY A 193 -11.33 9.32 -9.50
N PHE A 194 -10.21 9.09 -10.18
CA PHE A 194 -9.01 9.90 -10.08
C PHE A 194 -8.39 10.02 -11.47
N GLY A 195 -8.04 11.24 -11.85
CA GLY A 195 -7.47 11.62 -13.13
C GLY A 195 -6.00 12.01 -13.02
N PRO A 196 -5.36 12.33 -14.16
CA PRO A 196 -3.99 12.83 -14.16
C PRO A 196 -3.87 14.09 -13.30
N GLY A 197 -2.92 14.08 -12.35
CA GLY A 197 -2.64 15.16 -11.41
C GLY A 197 -3.52 15.17 -10.15
N ASP A 198 -4.39 14.17 -9.94
CA ASP A 198 -5.10 14.06 -8.68
C ASP A 198 -4.16 13.56 -7.56
N HIS A 199 -4.32 14.12 -6.36
CA HIS A 199 -3.57 13.76 -5.16
C HIS A 199 -4.51 13.25 -4.06
N ASN A 200 -3.95 12.47 -3.13
CA ASN A 200 -4.67 12.13 -1.91
C ASN A 200 -5.12 13.40 -1.16
N PRO A 201 -6.32 13.42 -0.56
CA PRO A 201 -6.64 14.39 0.47
C PRO A 201 -5.60 14.33 1.59
N VAL A 202 -5.00 15.46 1.95
CA VAL A 202 -4.00 15.56 3.02
C VAL A 202 -4.53 16.41 4.17
N TYR A 203 -4.39 15.91 5.39
CA TYR A 203 -4.70 16.58 6.64
C TYR A 203 -3.41 16.75 7.45
N ASP A 204 -3.06 17.95 7.91
CA ASP A 204 -1.86 18.15 8.74
C ASP A 204 -2.21 17.99 10.22
N LEU A 205 -1.69 16.96 10.87
CA LEU A 205 -1.96 16.72 12.29
C LEU A 205 -1.16 17.60 13.25
N ASN A 206 -0.17 18.33 12.76
CA ASN A 206 0.79 19.04 13.62
C ASN A 206 0.93 20.51 13.25
N ASP A 207 0.05 21.06 12.42
CA ASP A 207 0.00 22.50 12.25
C ASP A 207 -0.77 23.16 13.42
N ASP A 208 -0.63 24.48 13.53
CA ASP A 208 -1.34 25.27 14.54
C ASP A 208 -2.79 25.57 14.09
N ASP A 209 -3.27 25.04 12.95
CA ASP A 209 -4.59 25.26 12.37
C ASP A 209 -5.52 24.05 12.56
N HIS A 210 -6.27 24.07 13.65
CA HIS A 210 -7.29 23.07 13.97
C HIS A 210 -8.39 22.84 12.92
N MET A 211 -8.42 23.61 11.83
CA MET A 211 -9.41 23.46 10.75
C MET A 211 -8.99 22.48 9.66
N ASN A 212 -7.74 22.00 9.61
CA ASN A 212 -7.25 21.10 8.57
C ASN A 212 -6.66 19.78 9.11
N ASP A 213 -6.79 19.50 10.41
CA ASP A 213 -6.21 18.31 11.05
C ASP A 213 -6.98 17.01 10.79
N GLY A 214 -8.17 17.09 10.19
CA GLY A 214 -8.99 15.92 9.87
C GLY A 214 -9.51 15.17 11.09
N LEU A 215 -9.46 15.78 12.28
CA LEU A 215 -9.90 15.18 13.56
C LEU A 215 -11.37 15.49 13.90
N GLY A 216 -12.11 16.14 12.98
CA GLY A 216 -13.54 16.37 13.13
C GLY A 216 -13.89 17.32 14.28
N HIS A 217 -13.03 18.30 14.56
CA HIS A 217 -13.31 19.31 15.56
C HIS A 217 -14.50 20.18 15.14
N SER A 218 -15.59 20.06 15.91
CA SER A 218 -16.88 20.75 15.78
C SER A 218 -16.83 22.23 16.17
#